data_AF-X0VK05-F1
#
_entry.id   AF-X0VK05-F1
#
_cell.length_a   1.000
_cell.length_b   1.000
_cell.length_c   1.000
_cell.angle_alpha   90.00
_cell.angle_beta   90.00
_cell.angle_gamma   90.00
#
_symmetry.space_group_name_H-M   'P 1'
#
loop_
_entity.id
_entity.type
_entity.pdbx_description
1 polymer ?
#
loop_
_entity_poly.entity_id
_entity_poly.type
_entity_poly.pdbx_seq_one_letter_code
_entity_poly.pdbx_strand_id
1 'polypeptide(L)'
;LSLDSVSGTSVSYAAILPAFPFIDYNISQYQLEVELPPGAIFDQVISPINMTQVEVGDHWKVIYLGENIVADSGVIASILYTHSTDDELLLVVEDASRSITVKSSSLVVEDSYALTNKGPIFFGFPLELPPDASNIKARDGVGPLETVATESDESKEVAVISRAPIMPGDRWVFSVSYTTENGEHVSTVGGSSQLSYPNIELPHFIRDLEATVSRVESDVVRLTYGATLQSERPAIEAEIPSGSLMPSLRPIAIIAAF
;
A
#
# COMPACT_ATOMS: atom_id res chain seq x y z
N LEU A 1 0.22 12.51 -18.90
CA LEU A 1 0.84 11.39 -19.63
C LEU A 1 0.01 10.15 -19.29
N SER A 2 -0.83 9.68 -20.21
CA SER A 2 -1.57 8.42 -20.02
C SER A 2 -0.59 7.27 -20.19
N LEU A 3 -0.59 6.33 -19.25
CA LEU A 3 0.04 5.03 -19.42
C LEU A 3 -0.99 4.17 -20.14
N ASP A 4 -0.84 4.05 -21.45
CA ASP A 4 -1.67 3.17 -22.27
C ASP A 4 -1.28 1.71 -22.00
N SER A 5 -2.29 0.88 -21.76
CA SER A 5 -2.21 -0.55 -21.46
C SER A 5 -1.60 -1.36 -22.60
N VAL A 6 -0.73 -2.33 -22.27
CA VAL A 6 -0.13 -3.27 -23.24
C VAL A 6 -0.90 -4.59 -23.26
N SER A 7 -1.39 -4.99 -24.43
CA SER A 7 -1.91 -6.33 -24.70
C SER A 7 -0.82 -7.23 -25.31
N GLY A 8 -0.56 -8.39 -24.73
CA GLY A 8 0.31 -9.41 -25.30
C GLY A 8 0.63 -10.50 -24.29
N THR A 9 0.59 -11.76 -24.72
CA THR A 9 0.74 -12.98 -23.89
C THR A 9 2.16 -13.23 -23.33
N SER A 10 3.05 -12.24 -23.43
CA SER A 10 4.26 -12.07 -22.62
C SER A 10 4.27 -10.60 -22.25
N VAL A 11 3.96 -10.27 -20.99
CA VAL A 11 3.80 -8.86 -20.57
C VAL A 11 5.20 -8.26 -20.42
N SER A 12 5.73 -7.74 -21.51
CA SER A 12 6.95 -6.94 -21.55
C SER A 12 6.58 -5.51 -21.14
N TYR A 13 7.28 -4.98 -20.14
CA TYR A 13 7.15 -3.64 -19.59
C TYR A 13 8.09 -2.68 -20.28
N ALA A 14 7.78 -1.38 -20.24
CA ALA A 14 8.67 -0.35 -20.73
C ALA A 14 8.90 0.71 -19.64
N ALA A 15 10.14 0.81 -19.16
CA ALA A 15 10.57 1.97 -18.38
C ALA A 15 10.95 3.10 -19.35
N ILE A 16 10.17 4.19 -19.32
CA ILE A 16 10.38 5.36 -20.18
C ILE A 16 11.02 6.46 -19.33
N LEU A 17 12.22 6.88 -19.70
CA LEU A 17 13.00 7.85 -18.94
C LEU A 17 13.71 8.86 -19.85
N PRO A 18 13.86 10.12 -19.39
CA PRO A 18 14.74 11.06 -20.08
C PRO A 18 16.18 10.56 -19.93
N ALA A 19 16.86 10.38 -21.07
CA ALA A 19 18.24 9.89 -21.06
C ALA A 19 19.23 10.94 -20.54
N PHE A 20 18.82 12.20 -20.47
CA PHE A 20 19.62 13.31 -19.96
C PHE A 20 18.78 14.15 -18.97
N PRO A 21 19.41 14.78 -17.98
CA PRO A 21 18.71 15.73 -17.12
C PRO A 21 18.28 16.97 -17.92
N PHE A 22 17.08 17.49 -17.63
CA PHE A 22 16.61 18.75 -18.18
C PHE A 22 17.29 19.92 -17.47
N ILE A 23 18.40 20.39 -18.04
CA ILE A 23 19.17 21.54 -17.53
C ILE A 23 19.61 22.47 -18.66
N ASP A 24 19.68 23.77 -18.35
CA ASP A 24 20.03 24.85 -19.28
C ASP A 24 21.54 24.93 -19.62
N TYR A 25 22.34 23.96 -19.15
CA TYR A 25 23.79 23.93 -19.31
C TYR A 25 24.23 22.72 -20.12
N ASN A 26 25.23 22.92 -20.98
CA ASN A 26 25.89 21.81 -21.66
C ASN A 26 26.64 20.93 -20.67
N ILE A 27 26.61 19.61 -20.89
CA ILE A 27 27.28 18.62 -20.05
C ILE A 27 28.51 18.10 -20.80
N SER A 28 29.70 18.29 -20.21
CA SER A 28 30.95 17.80 -20.81
C SER A 28 31.04 16.28 -20.79
N GLN A 29 30.64 15.65 -19.69
CA GLN A 29 30.63 14.20 -19.50
C GLN A 29 29.42 13.78 -18.67
N TYR A 30 28.73 12.74 -19.10
CA TYR A 30 27.54 12.24 -18.44
C TYR A 30 27.51 10.71 -18.40
N GLN A 31 27.10 10.18 -17.25
CA GLN A 31 26.84 8.77 -17.04
C GLN A 31 25.41 8.61 -16.55
N LEU A 32 24.67 7.73 -17.20
CA LEU A 32 23.38 7.23 -16.73
C LEU A 32 23.52 5.74 -16.47
N GLU A 33 23.00 5.31 -15.33
CA GLU A 33 22.88 3.92 -14.93
C GLU A 33 21.44 3.69 -14.50
N VAL A 34 20.79 2.72 -15.15
CA VAL A 34 19.43 2.29 -14.82
C VAL A 34 19.51 0.82 -14.42
N GLU A 35 19.12 0.53 -13.19
CA GLU A 35 19.05 -0.82 -12.65
C GLU A 35 17.63 -1.34 -12.78
N LEU A 36 17.47 -2.52 -13.37
CA LEU A 36 16.21 -3.24 -13.41
C LEU A 36 16.00 -4.02 -12.11
N PRO A 37 14.73 -4.30 -11.73
CA PRO A 37 14.44 -5.11 -10.56
C PRO A 37 15.15 -6.48 -10.58
N PRO A 38 15.49 -7.04 -9.40
CA PRO A 38 16.02 -8.39 -9.29
C PRO A 38 15.11 -9.44 -9.95
N GLY A 39 15.71 -10.32 -10.76
CA GLY A 39 15.01 -11.37 -11.50
C GLY A 39 14.30 -10.92 -12.77
N ALA A 40 14.29 -9.61 -13.08
CA ALA A 40 13.75 -9.11 -14.34
C ALA A 40 14.56 -9.62 -15.53
N ILE A 41 13.88 -9.99 -16.61
CA ILE A 41 14.52 -10.44 -17.84
C ILE A 41 14.62 -9.25 -18.80
N PHE A 42 15.85 -8.82 -19.10
CA PHE A 42 16.08 -7.75 -20.07
C PHE A 42 15.66 -8.18 -21.48
N ASP A 43 14.87 -7.35 -22.16
CA ASP A 43 14.45 -7.59 -23.56
C ASP A 43 15.26 -6.72 -24.54
N GLN A 44 15.12 -5.40 -24.48
CA GLN A 44 15.81 -4.47 -25.38
C GLN A 44 15.78 -3.02 -24.90
N VAL A 45 16.64 -2.17 -25.45
CA VAL A 45 16.56 -0.70 -25.32
C VAL A 45 16.15 -0.07 -26.64
N ILE A 46 15.13 0.78 -26.61
CA ILE A 46 14.74 1.65 -27.72
C ILE A 46 15.20 3.07 -27.38
N SER A 47 16.25 3.54 -28.05
CA SER A 47 16.85 4.84 -27.79
C SER A 47 17.58 5.36 -29.02
N PRO A 48 17.61 6.68 -29.27
CA PRO A 48 18.44 7.27 -30.32
C PRO A 48 19.93 7.33 -29.94
N ILE A 49 20.28 6.99 -28.69
CA ILE A 49 21.65 6.94 -28.20
C ILE A 49 22.04 5.49 -27.84
N ASN A 50 23.31 5.16 -28.02
CA ASN A 50 23.83 3.83 -27.73
C ASN A 50 23.96 3.61 -26.23
N MET A 51 23.18 2.68 -25.69
CA MET A 51 23.26 2.21 -24.31
C MET A 51 23.82 0.79 -24.29
N THR A 52 24.56 0.46 -23.25
CA THR A 52 25.14 -0.87 -23.01
C THR A 52 24.42 -1.53 -21.85
N GLN A 53 24.08 -2.80 -22.00
CA GLN A 53 23.45 -3.62 -20.98
C GLN A 53 24.45 -4.62 -20.38
N VAL A 54 24.40 -4.81 -19.07
CA VAL A 54 25.25 -5.74 -18.32
C VAL A 54 24.39 -6.45 -17.27
N GLU A 55 24.50 -7.77 -17.20
CA GLU A 55 23.93 -8.58 -16.12
C GLU A 55 24.90 -8.56 -14.93
N VAL A 56 24.41 -8.21 -13.74
CA VAL A 56 25.17 -8.12 -12.50
C VAL A 56 24.43 -8.93 -11.44
N GLY A 57 24.93 -10.13 -11.12
CA GLY A 57 24.24 -10.99 -10.16
C GLY A 57 22.87 -11.44 -10.69
N ASP A 58 21.79 -11.04 -10.03
CA ASP A 58 20.39 -11.35 -10.35
C ASP A 58 19.64 -10.19 -11.02
N HIS A 59 20.31 -9.08 -11.33
CA HIS A 59 19.69 -7.90 -11.93
C HIS A 59 20.44 -7.43 -13.19
N TRP A 60 19.75 -6.62 -13.99
CA TRP A 60 20.31 -6.02 -15.21
C TRP A 60 20.56 -4.53 -15.03
N LYS A 61 21.68 -4.05 -15.56
CA LYS A 61 22.01 -2.63 -15.62
C LYS A 61 22.07 -2.16 -17.07
N VAL A 62 21.42 -1.05 -17.36
CA VAL A 62 21.51 -0.32 -18.62
C VAL A 62 22.31 0.95 -18.39
N ILE A 63 23.44 1.07 -19.08
CA ILE A 63 24.45 2.10 -18.86
C ILE A 63 24.59 2.93 -20.14
N TYR A 64 24.66 4.25 -19.97
CA TYR A 64 25.07 5.18 -21.01
C TYR A 64 26.28 5.98 -20.53
N LEU A 65 27.28 6.11 -21.41
CA LEU A 65 28.44 6.98 -21.21
C LEU A 65 28.55 7.89 -22.43
N GLY A 66 28.50 9.20 -22.18
CA GLY A 66 28.52 10.20 -23.24
C GLY A 66 29.26 11.46 -22.87
N GLU A 67 29.61 12.22 -23.89
CA GLU A 67 30.31 13.50 -23.78
C GLU A 67 29.61 14.55 -24.63
N ASN A 68 29.79 15.82 -24.26
CA ASN A 68 29.28 16.99 -25.01
C ASN A 68 27.76 16.95 -25.24
N ILE A 69 26.98 16.70 -24.19
CA ILE A 69 25.52 16.77 -24.25
C ILE A 69 25.08 18.24 -24.26
N VAL A 70 24.21 18.58 -25.20
CA VAL A 70 23.67 19.94 -25.33
C VAL A 70 22.64 20.20 -24.23
N ALA A 71 22.57 21.44 -23.76
CA ALA A 71 21.50 21.92 -22.89
C ALA A 71 20.11 21.54 -23.44
N ASP A 72 19.16 21.27 -22.54
CA ASP A 72 17.77 20.93 -22.88
C ASP A 72 17.59 19.75 -23.84
N SER A 73 18.53 18.80 -23.85
CA SER A 73 18.45 17.61 -24.69
C SER A 73 17.28 16.72 -24.27
N GLY A 74 16.17 16.78 -25.02
CA GLY A 74 14.94 16.01 -24.79
C GLY A 74 15.00 14.55 -25.26
N VAL A 75 16.15 13.90 -25.16
CA VAL A 75 16.27 12.48 -25.56
C VAL A 75 15.56 11.59 -24.56
N ILE A 76 14.70 10.71 -25.07
CA ILE A 76 13.95 9.72 -24.28
C ILE A 76 14.47 8.33 -24.67
N ALA A 77 14.70 7.50 -23.66
CA ALA A 77 14.99 6.08 -23.82
C ALA A 77 13.86 5.25 -23.23
N SER A 78 13.55 4.13 -23.88
CA SER A 78 12.62 3.12 -23.38
C SER A 78 13.37 1.80 -23.18
N ILE A 79 13.38 1.29 -21.94
CA ILE A 79 13.99 0.00 -21.60
C ILE A 79 12.87 -1.01 -21.48
N LEU A 80 12.88 -2.02 -22.33
CA LEU A 80 11.93 -3.13 -22.30
C LEU A 80 12.47 -4.31 -21.52
N TYR A 81 11.64 -4.85 -20.64
CA TYR A 81 11.97 -6.00 -19.80
C TYR A 81 10.72 -6.77 -19.42
N THR A 82 10.88 -8.06 -19.15
CA THR A 82 9.84 -8.87 -18.52
C THR A 82 10.05 -8.86 -17.00
N HIS A 83 9.00 -8.56 -16.24
CA HIS A 83 9.00 -8.54 -14.78
C HIS A 83 9.45 -9.88 -14.17
N SER A 84 10.07 -9.83 -12.99
CA SER A 84 10.29 -11.01 -12.15
C SER A 84 8.99 -11.45 -11.48
N THR A 85 8.88 -12.72 -11.09
CA THR A 85 7.82 -13.15 -10.16
C THR A 85 7.93 -12.50 -8.79
N ASP A 86 9.12 -12.00 -8.47
CA ASP A 86 9.45 -11.35 -7.21
C ASP A 86 9.35 -9.82 -7.30
N ASP A 87 8.93 -9.27 -8.45
CA ASP A 87 8.72 -7.82 -8.60
C ASP A 87 7.60 -7.35 -7.67
N GLU A 88 7.86 -6.27 -6.95
CA GLU A 88 6.85 -5.61 -6.12
C GLU A 88 5.62 -5.22 -6.96
N LEU A 89 4.44 -5.41 -6.40
CA LEU A 89 3.19 -5.08 -7.07
C LEU A 89 3.16 -3.59 -7.44
N LEU A 90 3.15 -3.25 -8.73
CA LEU A 90 3.00 -1.85 -9.14
C LEU A 90 1.53 -1.45 -9.05
N LEU A 91 1.13 -0.93 -7.89
CA LEU A 91 -0.24 -0.55 -7.59
C LEU A 91 -0.36 0.95 -7.36
N VAL A 92 -1.43 1.52 -7.88
CA VAL A 92 -1.90 2.84 -7.46
C VAL A 92 -3.03 2.61 -6.47
N VAL A 93 -2.83 3.01 -5.21
CA VAL A 93 -3.90 3.06 -4.22
C VAL A 93 -4.67 4.35 -4.46
N GLU A 94 -5.84 4.25 -5.07
CA GLU A 94 -6.72 5.38 -5.37
C GLU A 94 -7.34 5.91 -4.09
N ASP A 95 -7.97 5.02 -3.32
CA ASP A 95 -8.55 5.31 -2.02
C ASP A 95 -8.12 4.23 -1.03
N ALA A 96 -7.72 4.66 0.17
CA ALA A 96 -7.61 3.79 1.32
C ALA A 96 -8.38 4.40 2.48
N SER A 97 -9.18 3.59 3.17
CA SER A 97 -9.87 4.03 4.38
C SER A 97 -9.71 3.04 5.51
N ARG A 98 -9.38 3.52 6.71
CA ARG A 98 -9.30 2.71 7.94
C ARG A 98 -10.39 3.14 8.91
N SER A 99 -11.22 2.21 9.35
CA SER A 99 -12.21 2.40 10.40
C SER A 99 -11.79 1.63 11.64
N ILE A 100 -11.63 2.32 12.77
CA ILE A 100 -11.30 1.71 14.05
C ILE A 100 -12.49 1.88 14.99
N THR A 101 -13.05 0.76 15.44
CA THR A 101 -14.09 0.74 16.47
C THR A 101 -13.48 0.30 17.80
N VAL A 102 -13.43 1.21 18.78
CA VAL A 102 -12.92 0.91 20.11
C VAL A 102 -14.01 0.23 20.95
N LYS A 103 -13.73 -0.99 21.43
CA LYS A 103 -14.55 -1.72 22.40
C LYS A 103 -13.87 -1.75 23.77
N SER A 104 -14.56 -2.30 24.76
CA SER A 104 -14.08 -2.36 26.15
C SER A 104 -12.74 -3.10 26.32
N SER A 105 -12.46 -4.09 25.48
CA SER A 105 -11.25 -4.93 25.59
C SER A 105 -10.56 -5.21 24.25
N SER A 106 -11.06 -4.67 23.15
CA SER A 106 -10.50 -4.90 21.83
C SER A 106 -10.80 -3.76 20.86
N LEU A 107 -10.00 -3.69 19.80
CA LEU A 107 -10.24 -2.85 18.65
C LEU A 107 -10.75 -3.72 17.51
N VAL A 108 -11.81 -3.27 16.85
CA VAL A 108 -12.23 -3.83 15.56
C VAL A 108 -11.77 -2.87 14.48
N VAL A 109 -10.87 -3.33 13.62
CA VAL A 109 -10.32 -2.55 12.52
C VAL A 109 -10.90 -3.05 11.21
N GLU A 110 -11.32 -2.13 10.36
CA GLU A 110 -11.75 -2.41 8.99
C GLU A 110 -11.02 -1.47 8.03
N ASP A 111 -10.20 -2.06 7.18
CA ASP A 111 -9.49 -1.36 6.12
C ASP A 111 -10.20 -1.61 4.79
N SER A 112 -10.41 -0.57 3.99
CA SER A 112 -10.94 -0.67 2.64
C SER A 112 -9.95 -0.07 1.65
N TYR A 113 -9.78 -0.74 0.52
CA TYR A 113 -8.81 -0.38 -0.50
C TYR A 113 -9.49 -0.31 -1.86
N ALA A 114 -9.17 0.73 -2.62
CA ALA A 114 -9.41 0.82 -4.06
C ALA A 114 -8.06 0.90 -4.76
N LEU A 115 -7.67 -0.21 -5.40
CA LEU A 115 -6.38 -0.39 -6.04
C LEU A 115 -6.55 -0.42 -7.54
N THR A 116 -5.66 0.23 -8.28
CA THR A 116 -5.54 0.05 -9.73
C THR A 116 -4.20 -0.58 -10.05
N ASN A 117 -4.25 -1.72 -10.74
CA ASN A 117 -3.05 -2.43 -11.15
C ASN A 117 -2.35 -1.67 -12.29
N LYS A 118 -1.08 -1.34 -12.10
CA LYS A 118 -0.19 -0.77 -13.12
C LYS A 118 0.96 -1.71 -13.49
N GLY A 119 1.05 -2.85 -12.82
CA GLY A 119 2.09 -3.85 -12.98
C GLY A 119 1.55 -5.18 -13.48
N PRO A 120 2.24 -6.28 -13.12
CA PRO A 120 1.89 -7.63 -13.52
C PRO A 120 0.54 -8.14 -13.05
N ILE A 121 0.09 -9.19 -13.73
CA ILE A 121 -1.08 -9.95 -13.31
C ILE A 121 -0.78 -10.56 -11.95
N PHE A 122 -1.65 -10.33 -10.98
CA PHE A 122 -1.53 -10.92 -9.65
C PHE A 122 -2.85 -11.51 -9.17
N PHE A 123 -2.76 -12.43 -8.19
CA PHE A 123 -3.91 -13.13 -7.63
C PHE A 123 -4.16 -12.78 -6.16
N GLY A 124 -3.14 -12.29 -5.45
CA GLY A 124 -3.22 -11.97 -4.04
C GLY A 124 -2.59 -10.62 -3.72
N PHE A 125 -3.11 -9.95 -2.71
CA PHE A 125 -2.55 -8.72 -2.18
C PHE A 125 -2.04 -8.97 -0.76
N PRO A 126 -0.73 -8.83 -0.51
CA PRO A 126 -0.15 -9.01 0.81
C PRO A 126 -0.48 -7.79 1.70
N LEU A 127 -0.74 -8.08 2.96
CA LEU A 127 -0.98 -7.12 4.04
C LEU A 127 -0.22 -7.57 5.27
N GLU A 128 0.42 -6.62 5.94
CA GLU A 128 0.99 -6.85 7.26
C GLU A 128 0.00 -6.37 8.32
N LEU A 129 -0.38 -7.28 9.22
CA LEU A 129 -1.27 -7.01 10.34
C LEU A 129 -0.51 -7.10 11.66
N PRO A 130 -1.02 -6.46 12.73
CA PRO A 130 -0.48 -6.65 14.07
C PRO A 130 -0.38 -8.15 14.44
N PRO A 131 0.64 -8.57 15.19
CA PRO A 131 0.88 -9.99 15.49
C PRO A 131 -0.31 -10.65 16.22
N ASP A 132 -1.00 -9.90 17.08
CA ASP A 132 -2.18 -10.31 17.84
C ASP A 132 -3.49 -10.24 17.04
N ALA A 133 -3.44 -9.84 15.76
CA ALA A 133 -4.63 -9.75 14.93
C ALA A 133 -5.33 -11.12 14.80
N SER A 134 -6.64 -11.09 15.01
CA SER A 134 -7.54 -12.25 15.03
C SER A 134 -8.83 -11.98 14.26
N ASN A 135 -9.62 -13.02 14.02
CA ASN A 135 -10.91 -12.91 13.31
C ASN A 135 -10.82 -12.20 11.95
N ILE A 136 -9.71 -12.42 11.24
CA ILE A 136 -9.42 -11.80 9.94
C ILE A 136 -10.44 -12.26 8.91
N LYS A 137 -11.05 -11.30 8.22
CA LYS A 137 -12.02 -11.54 7.15
C LYS A 137 -11.77 -10.54 6.04
N ALA A 138 -11.75 -11.01 4.81
CA ALA A 138 -11.74 -10.13 3.64
C ALA A 138 -13.06 -10.27 2.87
N ARG A 139 -13.44 -9.21 2.16
CA ARG A 139 -14.63 -9.18 1.30
C ARG A 139 -14.49 -8.17 0.17
N ASP A 140 -15.27 -8.37 -0.87
CA ASP A 140 -15.46 -7.40 -1.96
C ASP A 140 -16.95 -7.04 -2.10
N GLY A 141 -17.30 -6.33 -3.17
CA GLY A 141 -18.68 -5.99 -3.51
C GLY A 141 -19.58 -7.19 -3.82
N VAL A 142 -19.01 -8.39 -4.00
CA VAL A 142 -19.74 -9.63 -4.29
C VAL A 142 -19.96 -10.46 -3.01
N GLY A 143 -18.99 -10.48 -2.10
CA GLY A 143 -19.07 -11.25 -0.85
C GLY A 143 -17.72 -11.54 -0.21
N PRO A 144 -17.63 -12.57 0.64
CA PRO A 144 -16.38 -12.95 1.29
C PRO A 144 -15.29 -13.34 0.28
N LEU A 145 -14.05 -12.98 0.60
CA LEU A 145 -12.84 -13.37 -0.11
C LEU A 145 -12.03 -14.35 0.73
N GLU A 146 -11.20 -15.14 0.07
CA GLU A 146 -10.24 -16.02 0.74
C GLU A 146 -9.06 -15.22 1.27
N THR A 147 -8.54 -15.62 2.43
CA THR A 147 -7.37 -15.02 3.07
C THR A 147 -6.41 -16.12 3.50
N VAL A 148 -5.14 -15.98 3.17
CA VAL A 148 -4.07 -16.88 3.61
C VAL A 148 -3.20 -16.12 4.58
N ALA A 149 -3.13 -16.58 5.83
CA ALA A 149 -2.29 -15.97 6.85
C ALA A 149 -1.04 -16.82 7.10
N THR A 150 0.11 -16.15 7.15
CA THR A 150 1.39 -16.71 7.54
C THR A 150 1.81 -16.01 8.83
N GLU A 151 1.97 -16.77 9.91
CA GLU A 151 2.39 -16.21 11.21
C GLU A 151 3.91 -16.24 11.32
N SER A 152 4.49 -15.09 11.65
CA SER A 152 5.87 -14.98 12.16
C SER A 152 5.86 -14.47 13.61
N ASP A 153 7.01 -14.54 14.29
CA ASP A 153 7.14 -14.05 15.67
C ASP A 153 7.00 -12.52 15.78
N GLU A 154 7.24 -11.78 14.69
CA GLU A 154 7.30 -10.31 14.67
C GLU A 154 6.06 -9.68 14.01
N SER A 155 5.48 -10.34 13.01
CA SER A 155 4.30 -9.84 12.28
C SER A 155 3.41 -10.96 11.75
N LYS A 156 2.17 -10.59 11.44
CA LYS A 156 1.19 -11.50 10.81
C LYS A 156 0.97 -11.07 9.37
N GLU A 157 1.59 -11.79 8.45
CA GLU A 157 1.40 -11.57 7.01
C GLU A 157 0.10 -12.22 6.55
N VAL A 158 -0.74 -11.47 5.85
CA VAL A 158 -2.01 -11.92 5.32
C VAL A 158 -2.09 -11.60 3.83
N ALA A 159 -2.26 -12.61 3.00
CA ALA A 159 -2.59 -12.44 1.59
C ALA A 159 -4.12 -12.50 1.39
N VAL A 160 -4.70 -11.44 0.83
CA VAL A 160 -6.09 -11.41 0.37
C VAL A 160 -6.14 -11.95 -1.06
N ILE A 161 -6.86 -13.04 -1.28
CA ILE A 161 -6.93 -13.70 -2.59
C ILE A 161 -8.12 -13.18 -3.38
N SER A 162 -7.84 -12.64 -4.57
CA SER A 162 -8.83 -12.19 -5.54
C SER A 162 -9.59 -13.38 -6.14
N ARG A 163 -10.84 -13.16 -6.55
CA ARG A 163 -11.68 -14.19 -7.20
C ARG A 163 -11.20 -14.56 -8.61
N ALA A 164 -10.51 -13.63 -9.25
CA ALA A 164 -9.99 -13.75 -10.60
C ALA A 164 -8.72 -12.91 -10.69
N PRO A 165 -7.76 -13.30 -11.56
CA PRO A 165 -6.53 -12.54 -11.74
C PRO A 165 -6.79 -11.06 -12.05
N ILE A 166 -6.08 -10.19 -11.35
CA ILE A 166 -6.18 -8.73 -11.53
C ILE A 166 -5.22 -8.31 -12.64
N MET A 167 -5.77 -7.93 -13.80
CA MET A 167 -4.98 -7.60 -14.98
C MET A 167 -4.41 -6.18 -14.91
N PRO A 168 -3.36 -5.85 -15.68
CA PRO A 168 -2.89 -4.47 -15.81
C PRO A 168 -4.04 -3.55 -16.27
N GLY A 169 -4.28 -2.48 -15.51
CA GLY A 169 -5.37 -1.53 -15.73
C GLY A 169 -6.65 -1.84 -14.96
N ASP A 170 -6.81 -3.05 -14.40
CA ASP A 170 -7.97 -3.38 -13.60
C ASP A 170 -7.98 -2.61 -12.28
N ARG A 171 -9.20 -2.24 -11.88
CA ARG A 171 -9.47 -1.65 -10.57
C ARG A 171 -10.07 -2.72 -9.66
N TRP A 172 -9.43 -2.96 -8.52
CA TRP A 172 -9.87 -3.90 -7.52
C TRP A 172 -10.23 -3.19 -6.21
N VAL A 173 -11.44 -3.44 -5.72
CA VAL A 173 -11.95 -2.88 -4.45
C VAL A 173 -12.30 -3.99 -3.50
N PHE A 174 -11.72 -3.95 -2.31
CA PHE A 174 -12.00 -4.92 -1.24
C PHE A 174 -11.82 -4.29 0.13
N SER A 175 -12.33 -4.94 1.16
CA SER A 175 -12.09 -4.60 2.56
C SER A 175 -11.60 -5.80 3.37
N VAL A 176 -10.83 -5.50 4.41
CA VAL A 176 -10.28 -6.46 5.36
C VAL A 176 -10.64 -5.99 6.76
N SER A 177 -11.28 -6.87 7.54
CA SER A 177 -11.61 -6.62 8.94
C SER A 177 -10.89 -7.59 9.84
N TYR A 178 -10.39 -7.11 10.98
CA TYR A 178 -9.74 -7.93 12.00
C TYR A 178 -9.96 -7.34 13.40
N THR A 179 -9.65 -8.13 14.43
CA THR A 179 -9.73 -7.74 15.84
C THR A 179 -8.36 -7.85 16.48
N THR A 180 -7.94 -6.80 17.18
CA THR A 180 -6.70 -6.74 17.97
C THR A 180 -7.05 -6.35 19.40
N GLU A 181 -6.20 -6.71 20.36
CA GLU A 181 -6.38 -6.33 21.76
C GLU A 181 -6.19 -4.81 21.93
N ASN A 182 -6.84 -4.23 22.94
CA ASN A 182 -6.64 -2.79 23.23
C ASN A 182 -5.19 -2.46 23.58
N GLY A 183 -4.46 -3.43 24.14
CA GLY A 183 -3.01 -3.44 24.33
C GLY A 183 -2.37 -2.08 24.65
N GLU A 184 -1.27 -1.80 23.97
CA GLU A 184 -0.56 -0.51 24.03
C GLU A 184 -1.25 0.59 23.21
N HIS A 185 -2.26 0.24 22.42
CA HIS A 185 -2.95 1.17 21.52
C HIS A 185 -3.90 2.12 22.24
N VAL A 186 -4.43 1.73 23.40
CA VAL A 186 -5.35 2.57 24.19
C VAL A 186 -4.73 2.85 25.55
N SER A 187 -4.32 4.11 25.77
CA SER A 187 -3.80 4.56 27.06
C SER A 187 -4.80 5.46 27.78
N THR A 188 -4.68 5.58 29.10
CA THR A 188 -5.49 6.53 29.89
C THR A 188 -4.56 7.55 30.52
N VAL A 189 -4.67 8.80 30.10
CA VAL A 189 -3.87 9.92 30.62
C VAL A 189 -4.81 11.01 31.09
N GLY A 190 -4.69 11.40 32.36
CA GLY A 190 -5.46 12.52 32.92
C GLY A 190 -6.99 12.33 32.97
N GLY A 191 -7.50 11.10 32.91
CA GLY A 191 -8.94 10.80 32.91
C GLY A 191 -9.59 10.77 31.53
N SER A 192 -8.82 10.99 30.46
CA SER A 192 -9.22 10.78 29.07
C SER A 192 -8.50 9.55 28.51
N SER A 193 -9.17 8.80 27.65
CA SER A 193 -8.55 7.68 26.93
C SER A 193 -7.98 8.19 25.61
N GLN A 194 -6.77 7.80 25.27
CA GLN A 194 -6.10 8.18 24.03
C GLN A 194 -5.87 6.92 23.20
N LEU A 195 -6.27 6.96 21.93
CA LEU A 195 -5.92 5.95 20.94
C LEU A 195 -4.64 6.39 20.22
N SER A 196 -3.66 5.49 20.16
CA SER A 196 -2.52 5.57 19.26
C SER A 196 -2.45 4.26 18.48
N TYR A 197 -2.70 4.34 17.18
CA TYR A 197 -2.72 3.17 16.31
C TYR A 197 -1.86 3.42 15.05
N PRO A 198 -1.03 2.45 14.62
CA PRO A 198 -0.23 2.61 13.42
C PRO A 198 -1.12 2.85 12.20
N ASN A 199 -0.64 3.68 11.27
CA ASN A 199 -1.36 3.94 10.04
C ASN A 199 -1.24 2.75 9.07
N ILE A 200 -1.88 2.82 7.90
CA ILE A 200 -1.76 1.80 6.87
C ILE A 200 -0.31 1.76 6.35
N GLU A 201 0.40 0.67 6.65
CA GLU A 201 1.72 0.37 6.11
C GLU A 201 1.57 -0.34 4.76
N LEU A 202 1.39 0.47 3.71
CA LEU A 202 1.52 0.01 2.34
C LEU A 202 2.79 0.60 1.73
N PRO A 203 3.62 -0.23 1.06
CA PRO A 203 4.84 0.23 0.37
C PRO A 203 4.53 1.12 -0.85
N HIS A 204 3.25 1.21 -1.23
CA HIS A 204 2.80 1.93 -2.42
C HIS A 204 2.32 3.36 -2.11
N PHE A 205 2.36 4.21 -3.15
CA PHE A 205 1.81 5.56 -3.12
C PHE A 205 0.29 5.52 -2.90
N ILE A 206 -0.20 6.22 -1.87
CA ILE A 206 -1.62 6.40 -1.57
C ILE A 206 -2.04 7.81 -1.96
N ARG A 207 -3.03 7.92 -2.84
CA ARG A 207 -3.59 9.21 -3.27
C ARG A 207 -4.42 9.85 -2.19
N ASP A 208 -5.41 9.12 -1.68
CA ASP A 208 -6.34 9.59 -0.67
C ASP A 208 -6.41 8.59 0.49
N LEU A 209 -6.19 9.07 1.72
CA LEU A 209 -6.19 8.27 2.95
C LEU A 209 -7.16 8.86 3.98
N GLU A 210 -8.23 8.12 4.28
CA GLU A 210 -9.20 8.50 5.30
C GLU A 210 -9.13 7.57 6.51
N ALA A 211 -8.89 8.11 7.70
CA ALA A 211 -9.00 7.35 8.94
C ALA A 211 -10.23 7.83 9.73
N THR A 212 -11.07 6.89 10.14
CA THR A 212 -12.23 7.15 10.98
C THR A 212 -12.10 6.34 12.28
N VAL A 213 -12.18 7.03 13.41
CA VAL A 213 -12.18 6.41 14.74
C VAL A 213 -13.57 6.58 15.33
N SER A 214 -14.16 5.48 15.80
CA SER A 214 -15.49 5.49 16.39
C SER A 214 -15.55 4.67 17.68
N ARG A 215 -16.46 5.07 18.56
CA ARG A 215 -16.83 4.29 19.74
C ARG A 215 -18.17 3.61 19.49
N VAL A 216 -18.38 2.43 20.08
CA VAL A 216 -19.69 1.75 20.10
C VAL A 216 -20.72 2.71 20.72
N GLU A 217 -21.59 3.27 19.88
CA GLU A 217 -22.82 4.04 20.16
C GLU A 217 -22.83 5.57 20.27
N SER A 218 -21.74 6.34 20.21
CA SER A 218 -21.80 7.81 19.94
C SER A 218 -20.45 8.48 20.13
N ASP A 219 -19.67 8.56 19.06
CA ASP A 219 -18.79 9.69 18.70
C ASP A 219 -17.87 9.21 17.56
N VAL A 220 -17.79 9.99 16.49
CA VAL A 220 -16.99 9.68 15.29
C VAL A 220 -15.98 10.80 15.09
N VAL A 221 -14.70 10.49 15.21
CA VAL A 221 -13.60 11.38 14.86
C VAL A 221 -13.12 10.98 13.47
N ARG A 222 -13.17 11.93 12.52
CA ARG A 222 -12.64 11.73 11.17
C ARG A 222 -11.33 12.47 11.01
N LEU A 223 -10.33 11.76 10.55
CA LEU A 223 -8.99 12.25 10.25
C LEU A 223 -8.76 12.01 8.76
N THR A 224 -8.64 13.08 7.98
CA THR A 224 -8.36 12.99 6.54
C THR A 224 -6.92 13.38 6.31
N TYR A 225 -6.17 12.48 5.67
CA TYR A 225 -4.80 12.73 5.25
C TYR A 225 -4.80 12.87 3.72
N GLY A 226 -4.13 13.91 3.21
CA GLY A 226 -3.90 14.05 1.77
C GLY A 226 -2.89 13.02 1.24
N ALA A 227 -2.49 13.17 -0.02
CA ALA A 227 -1.45 12.35 -0.63
C ALA A 227 -0.18 12.34 0.23
N THR A 228 0.22 11.18 0.73
CA THR A 228 1.33 11.00 1.69
C THR A 228 2.23 9.83 1.28
N LEU A 229 3.53 10.08 1.28
CA LEU A 229 4.54 9.01 1.19
C LEU A 229 4.54 8.18 2.49
N GLN A 230 4.98 6.92 2.42
CA GLN A 230 5.01 6.03 3.59
C GLN A 230 5.78 6.66 4.78
N SER A 231 6.92 7.29 4.51
CA SER A 231 7.75 7.98 5.52
C SER A 231 7.09 9.21 6.16
N GLU A 232 6.01 9.70 5.58
CA GLU A 232 5.31 10.93 5.99
C GLU A 232 3.96 10.63 6.68
N ARG A 233 3.58 9.35 6.80
CA ARG A 233 2.30 8.95 7.42
C ARG A 233 2.41 9.04 8.95
N PRO A 234 1.71 9.97 9.61
CA PRO A 234 1.69 9.99 11.06
C PRO A 234 0.86 8.82 11.60
N ALA A 235 1.13 8.44 12.84
CA ALA A 235 0.24 7.55 13.59
C ALA A 235 -1.17 8.15 13.68
N ILE A 236 -2.18 7.28 13.78
CA ILE A 236 -3.56 7.71 14.03
C ILE A 236 -3.67 8.01 15.51
N GLU A 237 -3.73 9.30 15.84
CA GLU A 237 -3.92 9.79 17.20
C GLU A 237 -5.33 10.38 17.37
N ALA A 238 -6.08 9.87 18.33
CA ALA A 238 -7.40 10.40 18.65
C ALA A 238 -7.63 10.44 20.17
N GLU A 239 -8.09 11.59 20.67
CA GLU A 239 -8.66 11.65 22.02
C GLU A 239 -10.05 10.98 21.99
N ILE A 240 -10.20 9.96 22.82
CA ILE A 240 -11.49 9.31 23.03
C ILE A 240 -12.22 10.12 24.11
N PRO A 241 -13.37 10.75 23.78
CA PRO A 241 -14.09 11.58 24.73
C PRO A 241 -14.48 10.81 25.99
N SER A 242 -14.50 11.53 27.13
CA SER A 242 -14.72 10.97 28.45
C SER A 242 -16.11 10.34 28.58
N GLY A 243 -16.17 9.01 28.45
CA GLY A 243 -17.36 8.22 28.71
C GLY A 243 -16.94 6.90 29.33
N SER A 244 -17.55 6.51 30.45
CA SER A 244 -17.21 5.33 31.26
C SER A 244 -16.78 4.11 30.43
N LEU A 245 -15.52 3.69 30.58
CA LEU A 245 -15.04 2.36 30.18
C LEU A 245 -15.54 1.25 31.13
N MET A 246 -16.27 1.60 32.22
CA MET A 246 -16.85 0.58 33.08
C MET A 246 -18.01 -0.13 32.37
N PRO A 247 -18.11 -1.46 32.48
CA PRO A 247 -19.33 -2.16 32.11
C PRO A 247 -20.49 -1.55 32.87
N SER A 248 -21.54 -1.11 32.16
CA SER A 248 -22.75 -0.66 32.82
C SER A 248 -23.39 -1.86 33.53
N LEU A 249 -23.18 -1.99 34.84
CA LEU A 249 -24.02 -2.82 35.67
C LEU A 249 -25.42 -2.22 35.60
N ARG A 250 -26.32 -2.82 34.81
CA ARG A 250 -27.75 -2.52 34.90
C ARG A 250 -28.25 -3.18 36.18
N PRO A 251 -28.67 -2.44 37.22
CA PRO A 251 -29.38 -3.06 38.33
C PRO A 251 -30.68 -3.65 37.80
N ILE A 252 -30.80 -4.98 37.83
CA ILE A 252 -32.05 -5.68 37.58
C ILE A 252 -32.89 -5.54 38.84
N ALA A 253 -33.93 -4.70 38.79
CA ALA A 253 -34.98 -4.73 39.79
C ALA A 253 -35.87 -5.95 39.55
N ILE A 254 -35.74 -6.99 40.37
CA ILE A 254 -36.71 -8.09 40.41
C ILE A 254 -37.89 -7.62 41.25
N ILE A 255 -39.00 -7.28 40.60
CA ILE A 255 -40.29 -7.11 41.27
C ILE A 255 -40.87 -8.51 41.46
N ALA A 256 -40.75 -9.04 42.67
CA ALA A 256 -41.51 -10.21 43.09
C ALA A 256 -42.96 -9.78 43.35
N ALA A 257 -43.90 -10.27 42.54
CA ALA A 257 -45.32 -10.13 42.81
C ALA A 257 -45.75 -11.19 43.84
N PHE A 258 -46.43 -10.75 44.90
CA PHE A 258 -47.24 -11.57 45.79
C PHE A 258 -48.66 -11.68 45.24
#